data_AF-A0A142Y3Q4-F1
#
_entry.id   AF-A0A142Y3Q4-F1
#
_cell.length_a   1.000
_cell.length_b   1.000
_cell.length_c   1.000
_cell.angle_alpha   90.00
_cell.angle_beta   90.00
_cell.angle_gamma   90.00
#
_symmetry.space_group_name_H-M   'P 1'
#
loop_
_entity.id
_entity.type
_entity.pdbx_description
1 polymer ?
#
loop_
_entity_poly.entity_id
_entity_poly.type
_entity_poly.pdbx_seq_one_letter_code
_entity_poly.pdbx_strand_id
1 'polypeptide(L)'
;MVKVVSLDQSKAGSIDMPERFRKEIVYFMTPSDTPGAPACGRSEYWIQAADAQRWLDDGIFTLVSPLDAESVAEIELTEDQERWLEWMVAHGVTHVRLE
;
A
#
# COMPACT_ATOMS: atom_id res chain seq x y z
N MET A 1 -14.20 -10.34 0.79
CA MET A 1 -13.11 -9.92 -0.10
C MET A 1 -13.33 -8.43 -0.34
N VAL A 2 -12.26 -7.66 -0.31
CA VAL A 2 -12.28 -6.23 -0.68
C VAL A 2 -11.68 -6.09 -2.06
N LYS A 3 -12.23 -5.20 -2.88
CA LYS A 3 -11.70 -4.93 -4.21
C LYS A 3 -10.81 -3.70 -4.15
N VAL A 4 -9.59 -3.82 -4.67
CA VAL A 4 -8.64 -2.71 -4.79
C VAL A 4 -8.69 -2.21 -6.22
N VAL A 5 -9.02 -0.92 -6.41
CA VAL A 5 -9.21 -0.31 -7.73
C VAL A 5 -8.18 0.81 -7.90
N SER A 6 -7.48 0.84 -9.03
CA SER A 6 -6.60 1.97 -9.36
C SER A 6 -7.40 3.20 -9.79
N LEU A 7 -7.01 4.37 -9.27
CA LEU A 7 -7.58 5.67 -9.63
C LEU A 7 -6.73 6.43 -10.65
N ASP A 8 -5.46 6.06 -10.81
CA ASP A 8 -4.47 6.72 -11.66
C ASP A 8 -4.09 5.91 -12.91
N GLN A 9 -4.39 4.61 -12.94
CA GLN A 9 -4.13 3.69 -14.04
C GLN A 9 -5.38 2.90 -14.41
N SER A 10 -6.24 3.50 -15.25
CA SER A 10 -7.50 2.86 -15.68
C SER A 10 -7.33 1.50 -16.35
N LYS A 11 -6.16 1.24 -16.97
CA LYS A 11 -5.84 -0.04 -17.62
C LYS A 11 -5.40 -1.14 -16.64
N ALA A 12 -5.00 -0.79 -15.42
CA ALA A 12 -4.59 -1.76 -14.41
C ALA A 12 -5.76 -2.59 -13.86
N GLY A 13 -6.99 -2.08 -14.03
CA GLY A 13 -8.20 -2.72 -13.55
C GLY A 13 -8.26 -2.73 -12.02
N SER A 14 -8.47 -3.91 -11.46
CA SER A 14 -8.64 -4.12 -10.02
C SER A 14 -8.14 -5.48 -9.59
N ILE A 15 -7.75 -5.60 -8.33
CA ILE A 15 -7.36 -6.87 -7.72
C ILE A 15 -8.21 -7.17 -6.48
N ASP A 16 -8.57 -8.45 -6.30
CA ASP A 16 -9.27 -8.91 -5.12
C ASP A 16 -8.28 -9.19 -3.97
N MET A 17 -8.64 -8.69 -2.79
CA MET A 17 -7.87 -8.84 -1.56
C MET A 17 -8.74 -9.39 -0.43
N PRO A 18 -8.15 -10.05 0.58
CA PRO A 18 -8.90 -10.53 1.73
C PRO A 18 -9.47 -9.35 2.55
N GLU A 19 -10.56 -9.57 3.29
CA GLU A 19 -11.21 -8.53 4.11
C GLU A 19 -10.26 -7.83 5.08
N ARG A 20 -9.29 -8.58 5.64
CA ARG A 20 -8.29 -8.04 6.57
C ARG A 20 -7.46 -6.92 5.95
N PHE A 21 -7.29 -6.91 4.63
CA PHE A 21 -6.49 -5.91 3.92
C PHE A 21 -7.01 -4.48 4.12
N ARG A 22 -8.31 -4.30 4.38
CA ARG A 22 -8.90 -3.00 4.75
C ARG A 22 -8.22 -2.34 5.95
N LYS A 23 -7.66 -3.15 6.86
CA LYS A 23 -6.92 -2.68 8.05
C LYS A 23 -5.41 -2.67 7.86
N GLU A 24 -4.89 -3.38 6.86
CA GLU A 24 -3.46 -3.54 6.62
C GLU A 24 -2.93 -2.47 5.66
N ILE A 25 -3.73 -2.03 4.68
CA ILE A 25 -3.33 -1.05 3.65
C ILE A 25 -2.76 0.25 4.24
N VAL A 26 -3.20 0.64 5.44
CA VAL A 26 -2.72 1.86 6.13
C VAL A 26 -1.22 1.79 6.45
N TYR A 27 -0.64 0.60 6.57
CA TYR A 27 0.80 0.42 6.79
C TYR A 27 1.64 0.63 5.54
N PHE A 28 1.00 0.62 4.38
CA PHE A 28 1.62 0.86 3.07
C PHE A 28 1.31 2.26 2.53
N MET A 29 0.56 3.08 3.28
CA MET A 29 0.19 4.42 2.86
C MET A 29 1.35 5.38 3.07
N THR A 30 1.71 6.14 2.04
CA THR A 30 2.67 7.24 2.19
C THR A 30 2.00 8.37 2.99
N PRO A 31 2.64 8.94 4.03
CA PRO A 31 2.06 10.01 4.84
C PRO A 31 1.59 11.20 4.00
N SER A 32 0.43 11.76 4.33
CA SER A 32 -0.21 12.82 3.56
C SER A 32 0.51 14.18 3.62
N ASP A 33 1.43 14.34 4.56
CA ASP A 33 2.34 15.48 4.69
C ASP A 33 3.59 15.35 3.80
N THR A 34 3.76 14.22 3.11
CA THR A 34 4.85 14.03 2.13
C THR A 34 4.70 15.01 0.96
N PRO A 35 5.76 15.74 0.58
CA PRO A 35 5.71 16.66 -0.55
C PRO A 35 5.27 15.97 -1.85
N GLY A 36 4.20 16.48 -2.45
CA GLY A 36 3.64 15.93 -3.69
C GLY A 36 2.58 14.84 -3.49
N ALA A 37 2.28 14.45 -2.26
CA ALA A 37 1.15 13.56 -1.97
C ALA A 37 -0.17 14.23 -2.38
N PRO A 38 -1.05 13.55 -3.13
CA PRO A 38 -2.37 14.06 -3.45
C PRO A 38 -3.28 14.03 -2.21
N ALA A 39 -4.34 14.84 -2.24
CA ALA A 39 -5.41 14.71 -1.25
C ALA A 39 -6.16 13.40 -1.51
N CYS A 40 -6.06 12.45 -0.57
CA CYS A 40 -6.82 11.20 -0.62
C CYS A 40 -8.23 11.40 -0.03
N GLY A 41 -9.24 10.93 -0.75
CA GLY A 41 -10.61 10.81 -0.26
C GLY A 41 -10.80 9.65 0.71
N ARG A 42 -12.07 9.38 1.05
CA ARG A 42 -12.41 8.28 1.95
C ARG A 42 -12.13 6.94 1.26
N SER A 43 -11.43 6.03 1.97
CA SER A 43 -11.01 4.73 1.45
C SER A 43 -10.06 4.81 0.25
N GLU A 44 -9.45 5.98 0.03
CA GLU A 44 -8.41 6.18 -0.97
C GLU A 44 -7.05 6.20 -0.28
N TYR A 45 -6.07 5.60 -0.93
CA TYR A 45 -4.73 5.44 -0.41
C TYR A 45 -3.75 5.77 -1.51
N TRP A 46 -2.82 6.68 -1.20
CA TRP A 46 -1.70 6.98 -2.07
C TRP A 46 -0.44 6.33 -1.53
N ILE A 47 0.27 5.65 -2.43
CA ILE A 47 1.47 4.89 -2.16
C ILE A 47 2.50 5.33 -3.18
N GLN A 48 3.63 5.84 -2.71
CA GLN A 48 4.72 6.23 -3.57
C GLN A 48 5.29 5.01 -4.28
N ALA A 49 5.50 5.10 -5.60
CA ALA A 49 5.99 3.97 -6.41
C ALA A 49 7.32 3.41 -5.89
N ALA A 50 8.21 4.27 -5.38
CA ALA A 50 9.49 3.85 -4.82
C ALA A 50 9.32 3.03 -3.52
N ASP A 51 8.34 3.34 -2.69
CA ASP A 51 8.05 2.57 -1.49
C ASP A 51 7.45 1.21 -1.84
N ALA A 52 6.51 1.17 -2.79
CA ALA A 52 5.93 -0.07 -3.28
C ALA A 52 6.99 -1.02 -3.85
N GLN A 53 7.91 -0.49 -4.66
CA GLN A 53 9.04 -1.25 -5.19
C GLN A 53 9.95 -1.76 -4.07
N ARG A 54 10.31 -0.88 -3.11
CA ARG A 54 11.16 -1.26 -1.98
C ARG A 54 10.56 -2.38 -1.14
N TRP A 55 9.29 -2.27 -0.74
CA TRP A 55 8.65 -3.33 0.06
C TRP A 55 8.59 -4.65 -0.69
N LEU A 56 8.34 -4.61 -2.00
CA LEU A 56 8.33 -5.81 -2.83
C LEU A 56 9.73 -6.45 -2.94
N ASP A 57 10.77 -5.64 -3.12
CA ASP A 57 12.15 -6.12 -3.21
C ASP A 57 12.67 -6.66 -1.87
N ASP A 58 12.32 -6.00 -0.76
CA ASP A 58 12.78 -6.35 0.59
C ASP A 58 11.97 -7.51 1.20
N GLY A 59 10.74 -7.74 0.73
CA GLY A 59 9.84 -8.77 1.27
C GLY A 59 9.27 -8.44 2.66
N ILE A 60 9.51 -7.23 3.16
CA ILE A 60 9.12 -6.77 4.49
C ILE A 60 8.58 -5.34 4.45
N PHE A 61 7.75 -4.99 5.44
CA PHE A 61 7.44 -3.60 5.77
C PHE A 61 7.73 -3.33 7.25
N THR A 62 7.86 -2.05 7.59
CA THR A 62 8.35 -1.62 8.89
C THR A 62 7.25 -0.93 9.69
N LEU A 63 7.03 -1.35 10.93
CA LEU A 63 6.17 -0.65 11.89
C LEU A 63 7.02 0.02 12.96
N VAL A 64 6.81 1.32 13.13
CA VAL A 64 7.37 2.08 14.25
C VAL A 64 6.29 2.20 15.34
N SER A 65 6.61 1.74 16.54
CA SER A 65 5.70 1.90 17.68
C SER A 65 5.61 3.36 18.10
N PRO A 66 4.41 3.93 18.29
CA PRO A 66 4.27 5.30 18.80
C PRO A 66 4.73 5.45 20.26
N LEU A 67 4.90 4.35 21.00
CA LEU A 67 5.30 4.36 22.41
C LEU A 67 6.81 4.27 22.62
N ASP A 68 7.54 3.79 21.62
CA ASP A 68 8.98 3.60 21.68
C ASP A 68 9.56 3.78 20.28
N ALA A 69 9.99 5.00 19.97
CA ALA A 69 10.47 5.40 18.64
C ALA A 69 11.78 4.68 18.22
N GLU A 70 12.41 3.96 19.15
CA GLU A 70 13.62 3.17 18.91
C GLU A 70 13.28 1.71 18.53
N SER A 71 12.08 1.23 18.86
CA SER A 71 11.62 -0.12 18.55
C SER A 71 10.96 -0.19 17.17
N VAL A 72 11.75 -0.60 16.19
CA VAL A 72 11.34 -0.87 14.82
C VAL A 72 11.03 -2.35 14.65
N ALA A 73 9.81 -2.69 14.23
CA ALA A 73 9.43 -4.07 13.91
C ALA A 73 9.40 -4.26 12.39
N GLU A 74 10.19 -5.20 11.88
CA GLU A 74 10.12 -5.67 10.50
C GLU A 74 9.10 -6.81 10.42
N ILE A 75 8.17 -6.70 9.48
CA ILE A 75 7.10 -7.67 9.27
C ILE A 75 7.19 -8.19 7.84
N GLU A 76 7.29 -9.50 7.70
CA GLU A 76 7.25 -10.19 6.41
C GLU A 76 5.91 -9.96 5.71
N LEU A 77 5.98 -9.72 4.40
CA LEU A 77 4.81 -9.64 3.58
C LEU A 77 4.10 -10.99 3.53
N THR A 78 2.77 -10.94 3.58
CA THR A 78 1.95 -12.10 3.25
C THR A 78 1.85 -12.28 1.74
N GLU A 79 1.57 -13.49 1.27
CA GLU A 79 1.39 -13.79 -0.17
C GLU A 79 0.37 -12.86 -0.86
N ASP A 80 -0.72 -12.49 -0.16
CA ASP A 80 -1.71 -11.55 -0.69
C ASP A 80 -1.12 -10.14 -0.86
N GLN A 81 -0.27 -9.69 0.07
CA GLN A 81 0.36 -8.38 0.04
C GLN A 81 1.43 -8.31 -1.05
N GLU A 82 2.25 -9.35 -1.20
CA GLU A 82 3.20 -9.47 -2.31
C GLU A 82 2.47 -9.38 -3.65
N ARG A 83 1.41 -10.19 -3.84
CA ARG A 83 0.60 -10.16 -5.07
C ARG A 83 0.03 -8.77 -5.36
N TRP A 84 -0.41 -8.05 -4.33
CA TRP A 84 -0.91 -6.69 -4.49
C TRP A 84 0.19 -5.69 -4.87
N LEU A 85 1.36 -5.76 -4.22
CA LEU A 85 2.51 -4.91 -4.54
C LEU A 85 3.05 -5.20 -5.95
N GLU A 86 3.14 -6.47 -6.36
CA GLU A 86 3.47 -6.86 -7.72
C GLU A 86 2.50 -6.23 -8.73
N TRP A 87 1.19 -6.30 -8.46
CA TRP A 87 0.19 -5.66 -9.32
C TRP A 87 0.40 -4.15 -9.41
N MET A 88 0.70 -3.47 -8.29
CA MET A 88 0.96 -2.04 -8.29
C MET A 88 2.19 -1.68 -9.11
N VAL A 89 3.31 -2.35 -8.86
CA VAL A 89 4.59 -2.12 -9.52
C VAL A 89 4.49 -2.41 -11.02
N ALA A 90 3.92 -3.55 -11.39
CA ALA A 90 3.80 -3.96 -12.79
C ALA A 90 2.95 -3.00 -13.64
N HIS A 91 1.98 -2.31 -13.02
CA HIS A 91 1.08 -1.39 -13.71
C HIS A 91 1.39 0.09 -13.45
N GLY A 92 2.39 0.41 -12.62
CA GLY A 92 2.70 1.79 -12.24
C GLY A 92 1.55 2.48 -11.48
N VAL A 93 0.83 1.72 -10.64
CA VAL A 93 -0.26 2.24 -9.80
C VAL A 93 0.33 2.89 -8.56
N THR A 94 -0.16 4.08 -8.22
CA THR A 94 0.22 4.82 -7.01
C THR A 94 -0.99 5.28 -6.20
N HIS A 95 -2.18 5.33 -6.81
CA HIS A 95 -3.40 5.76 -6.15
C HIS A 95 -4.49 4.70 -6.26
N VAL A 96 -4.95 4.18 -5.12
CA VAL A 96 -5.95 3.11 -5.06
C VAL A 96 -7.14 3.49 -4.19
N ARG A 97 -8.28 2.88 -4.48
CA ARG A 97 -9.48 2.92 -3.63
C ARG A 97 -9.91 1.50 -3.26
N LEU A 98 -10.37 1.34 -2.02
CA LEU A 98 -11.01 0.12 -1.56
C LEU A 98 -12.52 0.17 -1.77
N GLU A 99 -13.08 -0.87 -2.41
CA GLU A 99 -14.52 -1.12 -2.59
C GLU A 99 -14.96 -2.37 -1.83
#